data_AF-A0A8J4G0L0-F1
#
_entry.id   AF-A0A8J4G0L0-F1
#
_cell.length_a   1.000
_cell.length_b   1.000
_cell.length_c   1.000
_cell.angle_alpha   90.00
_cell.angle_beta   90.00
_cell.angle_gamma   90.00
#
_symmetry.space_group_name_H-M   'P 1'
#
loop_
_entity.id
_entity.type
_entity.pdbx_description
1 polymer ?
#
loop_
_entity_poly.entity_id
_entity_poly.type
_entity_poly.pdbx_seq_one_letter_code
_entity_poly.pdbx_strand_id
1 'polypeptide(L)'
;MRRALRAHVAAAALMSPPPQLTDAALDLLMRYYVSVRQSGAQVTQTEVLRILVRVALASARLHLRRQVLEEPDCVLAILLVERTLEARFGDTYMRLALPPFLEATWLGDDGEPGGEAMVGDSSDSVDAALRRMKGTLGRCLRGFTPIDSQGLMRSEDGGGSGGYGS
;
A
#
# COMPACT_ATOMS: atom_id res chain seq x y z
N MET A 1 2.75 -18.52 23.61
CA MET A 1 2.62 -17.81 22.32
C MET A 1 1.18 -17.77 21.76
N ARG A 2 0.50 -18.91 21.49
CA ARG A 2 -0.85 -18.91 20.84
C ARG A 2 -1.95 -18.13 21.60
N ARG A 3 -1.97 -18.17 22.94
CA ARG A 3 -2.95 -17.40 23.74
C ARG A 3 -2.74 -15.89 23.63
N ALA A 4 -1.49 -15.43 23.65
CA ALA A 4 -1.14 -14.02 23.51
C ALA A 4 -1.52 -13.48 22.12
N LEU A 5 -1.23 -14.24 21.05
CA LEU A 5 -1.65 -13.87 19.70
C LEU A 5 -3.18 -13.76 19.56
N ARG A 6 -3.94 -14.71 20.13
CA ARG A 6 -5.41 -14.65 20.12
C ARG A 6 -5.95 -13.44 20.87
N ALA A 7 -5.37 -13.14 22.05
CA ALA A 7 -5.75 -11.96 22.82
C ALA A 7 -5.45 -10.67 22.05
N HIS A 8 -4.31 -10.60 21.36
CA HIS A 8 -3.92 -9.47 20.51
C HIS A 8 -4.88 -9.26 19.34
N VAL A 9 -5.18 -10.33 18.60
CA VAL A 9 -6.13 -10.28 17.48
C VAL A 9 -7.53 -9.88 17.96
N ALA A 10 -7.96 -10.37 19.12
CA ALA A 10 -9.23 -9.98 19.72
C ALA A 10 -9.23 -8.48 20.11
N ALA A 11 -8.16 -7.98 20.72
CA ALA A 11 -8.02 -6.57 21.06
C ALA A 11 -8.06 -5.69 19.80
N ALA A 12 -7.35 -6.08 18.74
CA ALA A 12 -7.38 -5.40 17.46
C ALA A 12 -8.80 -5.40 16.85
N ALA A 13 -9.50 -6.54 16.87
CA ALA A 13 -10.87 -6.67 16.34
C ALA A 13 -11.90 -5.84 17.11
N LEU A 14 -11.68 -5.58 18.39
CA LEU A 14 -12.55 -4.75 19.23
C LEU A 14 -12.22 -3.26 19.16
N MET A 15 -11.14 -2.87 18.48
CA MET A 15 -10.72 -1.48 18.39
C MET A 15 -11.79 -0.64 17.69
N SER A 16 -12.28 0.40 18.37
CA SER A 16 -13.26 1.36 17.89
C SER A 16 -12.87 2.77 18.35
N PRO A 17 -12.89 3.79 17.48
CA PRO A 17 -13.23 3.74 16.05
C PRO A 17 -12.17 2.97 15.22
N PRO A 18 -12.50 2.54 13.98
CA PRO A 18 -11.50 1.97 13.08
C PRO A 18 -10.39 3.00 12.76
N PRO A 19 -9.19 2.54 12.35
CA PRO A 19 -8.12 3.44 11.94
C PRO A 19 -8.58 4.38 10.83
N GLN A 20 -8.08 5.61 10.84
CA GLN A 20 -8.36 6.60 9.81
C GLN A 20 -7.23 6.66 8.78
N LEU A 21 -7.59 6.84 7.52
CA LEU A 21 -6.63 7.11 6.46
C LEU A 21 -6.07 8.52 6.63
N THR A 22 -4.75 8.65 6.52
CA THR A 22 -4.07 9.94 6.41
C THR A 22 -3.99 10.35 4.94
N ASP A 23 -3.84 11.65 4.65
CA ASP A 23 -3.70 12.15 3.28
C ASP A 23 -2.50 11.52 2.56
N ALA A 24 -1.38 11.37 3.28
CA ALA A 24 -0.17 10.72 2.77
C ALA A 24 -0.40 9.24 2.40
N ALA A 25 -1.10 8.50 3.28
CA ALA A 25 -1.49 7.13 3.01
C ALA A 25 -2.41 7.02 1.78
N LEU A 26 -3.41 7.92 1.68
CA LEU A 26 -4.33 7.95 0.55
C LEU A 26 -3.61 8.27 -0.76
N ASP A 27 -2.74 9.27 -0.78
CA ASP A 27 -1.95 9.65 -1.95
C ASP A 27 -1.09 8.48 -2.46
N LEU A 28 -0.37 7.78 -1.56
CA LEU A 28 0.43 6.62 -1.94
C LEU A 28 -0.42 5.48 -2.55
N LEU A 29 -1.56 5.15 -1.93
CA LEU A 29 -2.46 4.12 -2.44
C LEU A 29 -3.07 4.52 -3.80
N MET A 30 -3.39 5.80 -3.99
CA MET A 30 -3.92 6.33 -5.24
C MET A 30 -2.89 6.30 -6.37
N ARG A 31 -1.63 6.66 -6.11
CA ARG A 31 -0.55 6.57 -7.10
C ARG A 31 -0.35 5.13 -7.59
N TYR A 32 -0.36 4.16 -6.68
CA TYR A 32 -0.29 2.75 -7.05
C TYR A 32 -1.55 2.29 -7.82
N TYR A 33 -2.74 2.70 -7.39
CA TYR A 33 -3.96 2.39 -8.13
C TYR A 33 -3.90 2.92 -9.58
N VAL A 34 -3.40 4.14 -9.80
CA VAL A 34 -3.19 4.70 -11.14
C VAL A 34 -2.17 3.88 -11.93
N SER A 35 -1.07 3.43 -11.33
CA SER A 35 -0.09 2.58 -12.04
C SER A 35 -0.69 1.24 -12.47
N VAL A 36 -1.49 0.60 -11.61
CA VAL A 36 -2.22 -0.63 -11.96
C VAL A 36 -3.16 -0.39 -13.14
N ARG A 37 -3.87 0.74 -13.20
CA ARG A 37 -4.73 1.05 -14.35
C ARG A 37 -3.95 1.22 -15.65
N GLN A 38 -2.77 1.83 -15.58
CA GLN A 38 -1.91 2.05 -16.74
C GLN A 38 -1.21 0.78 -17.22
N SER A 39 -1.10 -0.26 -16.39
CA SER A 39 -0.52 -1.55 -16.76
C SER A 39 -1.30 -2.32 -17.83
N GLY A 40 -2.55 -1.93 -18.12
CA GLY A 40 -3.41 -2.64 -19.08
C GLY A 40 -4.04 -3.93 -18.54
N ALA A 41 -3.76 -4.32 -17.29
CA ALA A 41 -4.37 -5.48 -16.68
C ALA A 41 -5.90 -5.31 -16.53
N GLN A 42 -6.66 -6.33 -16.93
CA GLN A 42 -8.12 -6.36 -16.78
C GLN A 42 -8.54 -6.66 -15.34
N VAL A 43 -8.19 -5.75 -14.43
CA VAL A 43 -8.59 -5.83 -13.03
C VAL A 43 -9.82 -4.95 -12.81
N THR A 44 -10.78 -5.43 -12.00
CA THR A 44 -11.87 -4.60 -11.51
C THR A 44 -11.31 -3.46 -10.67
N GLN A 45 -11.24 -2.28 -11.28
CA GLN A 45 -10.51 -1.12 -10.75
C GLN A 45 -10.98 -0.72 -9.35
N THR A 46 -12.29 -0.73 -9.12
CA THR A 46 -12.89 -0.44 -7.82
C THR A 46 -12.54 -1.47 -6.75
N GLU A 47 -12.23 -2.71 -7.14
CA GLU A 47 -11.86 -3.77 -6.22
C GLU A 47 -10.41 -3.62 -5.75
N VAL A 48 -9.49 -3.19 -6.62
CA VAL A 48 -8.08 -2.97 -6.25
C VAL A 48 -7.96 -1.91 -5.17
N LEU A 49 -8.57 -0.73 -5.37
CA LEU A 49 -8.53 0.35 -4.38
C LEU A 49 -9.19 -0.07 -3.06
N ARG A 50 -10.31 -0.79 -3.14
CA ARG A 50 -11.00 -1.33 -1.97
C ARG A 50 -10.13 -2.32 -1.19
N ILE A 51 -9.44 -3.23 -1.86
CA ILE A 51 -8.53 -4.19 -1.22
C ILE A 51 -7.36 -3.46 -0.57
N LEU A 52 -6.72 -2.52 -1.29
CA LEU A 52 -5.60 -1.73 -0.77
C LEU A 52 -5.96 -1.03 0.54
N VAL A 53 -7.09 -0.33 0.56
CA VAL A 53 -7.59 0.37 1.75
C VAL A 53 -7.90 -0.62 2.88
N ARG A 54 -8.58 -1.74 2.58
CA ARG A 54 -8.92 -2.75 3.60
C ARG A 54 -7.69 -3.37 4.23
N VAL A 55 -6.65 -3.68 3.44
CA VAL A 55 -5.41 -4.28 3.95
C VAL A 55 -4.61 -3.27 4.77
N ALA A 56 -4.49 -2.02 4.31
CA ALA A 56 -3.79 -0.97 5.05
C ALA A 56 -4.48 -0.69 6.41
N LEU A 57 -5.82 -0.61 6.42
CA LEU A 57 -6.61 -0.49 7.65
C LEU A 57 -6.42 -1.69 8.58
N ALA A 58 -6.43 -2.92 8.04
CA ALA A 58 -6.20 -4.12 8.82
C ALA A 58 -4.80 -4.15 9.44
N SER A 59 -3.78 -3.72 8.69
CA SER A 59 -2.40 -3.57 9.19
C SER A 59 -2.33 -2.57 10.34
N ALA A 60 -2.88 -1.36 10.16
CA ALA A 60 -2.90 -0.35 11.22
C ALA A 60 -3.64 -0.86 12.47
N ARG A 61 -4.75 -1.58 12.26
CA ARG A 61 -5.56 -2.18 13.32
C ARG A 61 -4.83 -3.28 14.08
N LEU A 62 -4.10 -4.15 13.38
CA LEU A 62 -3.26 -5.17 14.00
C LEU A 62 -2.11 -4.56 14.80
N HIS A 63 -1.65 -3.37 14.44
CA HIS A 63 -0.69 -2.60 15.24
C HIS A 63 -1.35 -1.74 16.34
N LEU A 64 -2.67 -1.87 16.53
CA LEU A 64 -3.45 -1.08 17.48
C LEU A 64 -3.31 0.45 17.28
N ARG A 65 -3.06 0.88 16.04
CA ARG A 65 -2.90 2.28 15.67
C ARG A 65 -4.22 2.88 15.20
N ARG A 66 -4.43 4.16 15.54
CA ARG A 66 -5.61 4.94 15.11
C ARG A 66 -5.47 5.55 13.71
N GLN A 67 -4.27 5.55 13.15
CA GLN A 67 -3.99 6.12 11.83
C GLN A 67 -3.26 5.12 10.96
N VAL A 68 -3.63 5.11 9.69
CA VAL A 68 -2.91 4.40 8.63
C VAL A 68 -1.71 5.23 8.23
N LEU A 69 -0.53 4.62 8.30
CA LEU A 69 0.73 5.25 7.89
C LEU A 69 1.12 4.77 6.49
N GLU A 70 1.85 5.61 5.76
CA GLU A 70 2.48 5.19 4.49
C GLU A 70 3.32 3.92 4.70
N GLU A 71 4.07 3.89 5.79
CA GLU A 71 4.87 2.77 6.26
C GLU A 71 4.51 2.50 7.73
N PRO A 72 4.19 1.24 8.11
CA PRO A 72 4.27 0.01 7.30
C PRO A 72 3.02 -0.30 6.46
N ASP A 73 1.88 0.38 6.67
CA ASP A 73 0.56 -0.14 6.26
C ASP A 73 0.32 -0.11 4.75
N CYS A 74 0.55 1.03 4.10
CA CYS A 74 0.33 1.16 2.67
C CYS A 74 1.35 0.35 1.86
N VAL A 75 2.63 0.36 2.28
CA VAL A 75 3.68 -0.46 1.66
C VAL A 75 3.30 -1.94 1.70
N LEU A 76 2.88 -2.46 2.85
CA LEU A 76 2.46 -3.85 2.99
C LEU A 76 1.24 -4.16 2.11
N ALA A 77 0.25 -3.26 2.08
CA ALA A 77 -0.94 -3.43 1.25
C ALA A 77 -0.60 -3.51 -0.25
N ILE A 78 0.27 -2.62 -0.73
CA ILE A 78 0.72 -2.62 -2.13
C ILE A 78 1.45 -3.92 -2.46
N LEU A 79 2.38 -4.37 -1.62
CA LEU A 79 3.14 -5.60 -1.86
C LEU A 79 2.23 -6.84 -1.95
N LEU A 80 1.26 -6.97 -1.05
CA LEU A 80 0.32 -8.10 -1.05
C LEU A 80 -0.58 -8.09 -2.29
N VAL A 81 -1.05 -6.91 -2.70
CA VAL A 81 -1.85 -6.75 -3.92
C VAL A 81 -1.02 -7.03 -5.17
N GLU A 82 0.20 -6.50 -5.26
CA GLU A 82 1.13 -6.74 -6.37
C GLU A 82 1.33 -8.24 -6.60
N ARG A 83 1.60 -9.01 -5.53
CA ARG A 83 1.76 -10.46 -5.61
C ARG A 83 0.48 -11.18 -6.00
N THR A 84 -0.66 -10.69 -5.54
CA THR A 84 -1.96 -11.25 -5.95
C THR A 84 -2.21 -11.00 -7.44
N LEU A 85 -1.85 -9.82 -7.95
CA LEU A 85 -1.98 -9.50 -9.38
C LEU A 85 -0.98 -10.31 -10.22
N GLU A 86 0.28 -10.38 -9.81
CA GLU A 86 1.30 -11.22 -10.44
C GLU A 86 0.87 -12.69 -10.51
N ALA A 87 0.35 -13.26 -9.41
CA ALA A 87 -0.10 -14.65 -9.38
C ALA A 87 -1.33 -14.90 -10.28
N ARG A 88 -2.18 -13.89 -10.50
CA ARG A 88 -3.41 -14.03 -11.31
C ARG A 88 -3.20 -13.76 -12.79
N PHE A 89 -2.32 -12.83 -13.13
CA PHE A 89 -2.14 -12.32 -14.49
C PHE A 89 -0.77 -12.68 -15.07
N GLY A 90 0.17 -13.14 -14.26
CA GLY A 90 1.52 -13.53 -14.70
C GLY A 90 2.21 -12.41 -15.48
N ASP A 91 2.82 -12.79 -16.60
CA ASP A 91 3.58 -11.90 -17.49
C ASP A 91 2.72 -10.83 -18.19
N THR A 92 1.38 -10.95 -18.16
CA THR A 92 0.49 -9.94 -18.76
C THR A 92 0.30 -8.70 -17.88
N TYR A 93 0.74 -8.77 -16.63
CA TYR A 93 0.74 -7.64 -15.71
C TYR A 93 2.14 -7.01 -15.67
N MET A 94 2.22 -5.72 -16.02
CA MET A 94 3.44 -4.93 -15.85
C MET A 94 3.74 -4.74 -14.36
N ARG A 95 4.53 -5.66 -13.83
CA ARG A 95 4.96 -5.69 -12.44
C ARG A 95 5.79 -4.46 -12.09
N LEU A 96 5.52 -3.86 -10.94
CA LEU A 96 6.48 -2.97 -10.30
C LEU A 96 7.75 -3.80 -10.00
N ALA A 97 8.92 -3.28 -10.36
CA ALA A 97 10.22 -3.90 -10.06
C ALA A 97 10.57 -3.87 -8.55
N LEU A 98 9.60 -4.22 -7.71
CA LEU A 98 9.72 -4.35 -6.29
C LEU A 98 10.62 -5.54 -5.98
N PRO A 99 11.50 -5.40 -4.96
CA PRO A 99 12.33 -6.50 -4.54
C PRO A 99 11.43 -7.70 -4.20
N PRO A 100 11.95 -8.94 -4.33
CA PRO A 100 11.24 -10.08 -3.80
C PRO A 100 10.88 -9.79 -2.34
N PHE A 101 9.70 -10.25 -1.90
CA PHE A 101 9.39 -10.26 -0.48
C PHE A 101 10.51 -11.06 0.19
N LEU A 102 10.80 -10.85 1.47
CA LEU A 102 11.80 -11.61 2.23
C LEU A 102 11.39 -13.09 2.32
N GLU A 103 11.38 -13.79 1.19
CA GLU A 103 11.39 -15.22 1.07
C GLU A 103 12.80 -15.64 1.52
N ALA A 104 12.86 -16.40 2.60
CA ALA A 104 14.04 -17.08 3.12
C ALA A 104 15.03 -16.28 4.01
N THR A 105 14.57 -15.80 5.16
CA THR A 105 15.45 -15.78 6.36
C THR A 105 14.80 -16.33 7.63
N TRP A 106 13.53 -16.76 7.58
CA TRP A 106 12.77 -17.23 8.75
C TRP A 106 12.54 -18.75 8.79
N LEU A 107 13.00 -19.49 7.77
CA LEU A 107 12.84 -20.95 7.64
C LEU A 107 14.21 -21.62 7.42
N GLY A 108 15.23 -21.24 8.20
CA GLY A 108 16.36 -22.14 8.51
C GLY A 108 16.05 -22.76 9.86
N ASP A 109 15.40 -23.91 9.87
CA ASP A 109 16.00 -25.25 9.90
C ASP A 109 16.37 -25.65 11.34
N ASP A 110 15.76 -26.76 11.74
CA ASP A 110 15.87 -27.39 13.04
C ASP A 110 17.26 -28.04 13.17
N GLY A 111 18.09 -27.58 14.11
CA GLY A 111 19.23 -28.36 14.59
C GLY A 111 20.53 -27.58 14.75
N GLU A 112 20.82 -27.15 15.98
CA GLU A 112 22.01 -27.55 16.75
C GLU A 112 22.02 -26.75 18.08
N PRO A 113 22.23 -27.40 19.25
CA PRO A 113 22.30 -26.72 20.52
C PRO A 113 23.74 -26.25 20.78
N GLY A 114 24.02 -24.97 20.59
CA GLY A 114 25.34 -24.46 20.94
C GLY A 114 25.49 -22.95 20.85
N GLY A 115 25.62 -22.31 22.01
CA GLY A 115 26.43 -21.10 22.15
C GLY A 115 25.74 -19.76 21.95
N GLU A 116 25.44 -19.13 23.09
CA GLU A 116 25.50 -17.69 23.33
C GLU A 116 24.50 -16.78 22.58
N ALA A 117 23.53 -16.30 23.38
CA ALA A 117 22.54 -15.32 23.02
C ALA A 117 23.18 -13.98 22.60
N MET A 118 23.19 -13.70 21.30
CA MET A 118 23.16 -12.33 20.77
C MET A 118 21.71 -11.98 20.47
N VAL A 119 21.03 -11.41 21.47
CA VAL A 119 19.76 -10.71 21.31
C VAL A 119 20.07 -9.40 20.60
N GLY A 120 19.94 -9.38 19.27
CA GLY A 120 20.21 -8.24 18.41
C GLY A 120 19.18 -8.11 17.30
N ASP A 121 18.13 -7.36 17.58
CA ASP A 121 17.49 -6.45 16.63
C ASP A 121 16.86 -6.98 15.33
N SER A 122 15.87 -7.86 15.48
CA SER A 122 14.97 -8.26 14.39
C SER A 122 14.06 -7.12 13.92
N SER A 123 13.75 -6.14 14.79
CA SER A 123 12.91 -4.98 14.46
C SER A 123 13.59 -4.08 13.43
N ASP A 124 14.89 -3.82 13.61
CA ASP A 124 15.68 -3.02 12.68
C ASP A 124 15.73 -3.65 11.27
N SER A 125 15.71 -4.97 11.17
CA SER A 125 15.69 -5.66 9.87
C SER A 125 14.37 -5.46 9.13
N VAL A 126 13.23 -5.47 9.82
CA VAL A 126 11.91 -5.30 9.19
C VAL A 126 11.70 -3.84 8.79
N ASP A 127 12.06 -2.90 9.67
CA ASP A 127 11.96 -1.48 9.38
C ASP A 127 12.94 -1.03 8.29
N ALA A 128 14.15 -1.61 8.23
CA ALA A 128 15.08 -1.36 7.14
C ALA A 128 14.57 -1.94 5.81
N ALA A 129 13.95 -3.12 5.83
CA ALA A 129 13.34 -3.72 4.65
C ALA A 129 12.16 -2.88 4.15
N LEU A 130 11.27 -2.44 5.03
CA LEU A 130 10.15 -1.57 4.71
C LEU A 130 10.61 -0.22 4.14
N ARG A 131 11.62 0.41 4.74
CA ARG A 131 12.23 1.64 4.22
C ARG A 131 12.84 1.44 2.82
N ARG A 132 13.52 0.32 2.60
CA ARG A 132 14.09 -0.05 1.28
C ARG A 132 12.99 -0.26 0.24
N MET A 133 11.91 -0.92 0.63
CA MET A 133 10.74 -1.14 -0.22
C MET A 133 10.01 0.16 -0.52
N LYS A 134 9.85 1.06 0.45
CA LYS A 134 9.34 2.43 0.24
C LYS A 134 10.18 3.20 -0.76
N GLY A 135 11.52 3.14 -0.63
CA GLY A 135 12.45 3.76 -1.58
C GLY A 135 12.30 3.22 -3.01
N THR A 136 12.06 1.92 -3.16
CA THR A 136 11.79 1.32 -4.49
C THR A 136 10.41 1.70 -5.02
N LEU A 137 9.36 1.65 -4.20
CA LEU A 137 8.02 2.14 -4.55
C LEU A 137 8.06 3.60 -5.02
N GLY A 138 8.75 4.46 -4.27
CA GLY A 138 8.91 5.87 -4.63
C GLY A 138 9.69 6.11 -5.93
N ARG A 139 10.51 5.14 -6.37
CA ARG A 139 11.15 5.17 -7.70
C ARG A 139 10.22 4.65 -8.79
N CYS A 140 9.54 3.53 -8.56
CA CYS A 140 8.62 2.93 -9.53
C CYS A 140 7.40 3.82 -9.80
N LEU A 141 6.93 4.54 -8.78
CA LEU A 141 5.79 5.45 -8.88
C LEU A 141 6.19 6.87 -9.29
N ARG A 142 7.48 7.14 -9.54
CA ARG A 142 8.00 8.45 -9.93
C ARG A 142 7.58 8.74 -11.38
N GLY A 143 6.42 9.36 -11.55
CA GLY A 143 5.81 9.64 -12.85
C GLY A 143 4.30 9.41 -12.87
N PHE A 144 3.76 8.73 -11.86
CA PHE A 144 2.32 8.53 -11.68
C PHE A 144 1.80 9.56 -10.69
N THR A 145 1.72 10.81 -11.12
CA THR A 145 0.99 11.85 -10.37
C THR A 145 -0.50 11.67 -10.63
N PRO A 146 -1.38 11.72 -9.61
CA PRO A 146 -2.80 11.85 -9.87
C PRO A 146 -3.00 13.09 -10.75
N ILE A 147 -3.72 12.93 -11.87
CA ILE A 147 -4.15 14.08 -12.67
C ILE A 147 -5.02 14.90 -11.74
N ASP A 148 -4.60 16.13 -11.45
CA ASP A 148 -5.37 17.06 -10.63
C ASP A 148 -6.81 17.08 -11.10
N SER A 149 -7.73 16.68 -10.22
CA SER A 149 -9.17 16.83 -10.39
C SER A 149 -9.60 18.30 -10.55
N GLN A 150 -8.66 19.25 -10.54
CA GLN A 150 -8.87 20.68 -10.72
C GLN A 150 -9.06 21.10 -12.19
N GLY A 151 -8.93 20.18 -13.15
CA GLY A 151 -9.16 20.47 -14.58
C GLY A 151 -10.62 20.41 -15.05
N LEU A 152 -11.55 19.89 -14.22
CA LEU A 152 -12.95 19.65 -14.64
C LEU A 152 -13.93 20.73 -14.15
N MET A 153 -13.51 22.00 -14.12
CA MET A 153 -14.37 23.18 -13.92
C MET A 153 -14.07 24.28 -14.95
N ARG A 154 -13.82 23.91 -16.20
CA ARG A 154 -13.62 24.90 -17.28
C ARG A 154 -14.33 24.53 -18.58
N SER A 155 -15.63 24.37 -18.45
CA SER A 155 -16.66 24.59 -19.48
C SER A 155 -17.88 24.97 -18.65
N GLU A 156 -18.36 26.21 -18.66
CA GLU A 156 -19.22 26.75 -19.69
C GLU A 156 -19.07 28.28 -19.82
N ASP A 157 -19.47 28.78 -20.99
CA ASP A 157 -19.79 30.17 -21.33
C ASP A 157 -18.66 31.08 -21.84
N GLY A 158 -18.23 30.77 -23.06
CA GLY A 158 -17.85 31.78 -24.04
C GLY A 158 -18.82 31.80 -25.22
N GLY A 159 -19.56 32.90 -25.40
CA GLY A 159 -20.21 33.20 -26.68
C GLY A 159 -21.35 34.22 -26.59
N GLY A 160 -21.10 35.48 -26.98
CA GLY A 160 -22.19 36.43 -27.20
C GLY A 160 -21.84 37.91 -27.30
N SER A 161 -20.78 38.27 -28.02
CA SER A 161 -20.56 39.64 -28.48
C SER A 161 -21.68 40.07 -29.43
N GLY A 162 -22.38 41.16 -29.13
CA GLY A 162 -23.40 41.75 -29.99
C GLY A 162 -23.69 43.19 -29.61
N GLY A 163 -22.73 44.09 -29.84
CA GLY A 163 -22.98 45.53 -29.82
C GLY A 163 -23.57 45.98 -31.15
N TYR A 164 -24.68 46.73 -31.09
CA TYR A 164 -25.01 47.77 -32.06
C TYR A 164 -25.72 48.89 -31.32
N GLY A 165 -25.10 50.07 -31.33
CA GLY A 165 -25.75 51.33 -30.99
C GLY A 165 -26.40 51.92 -32.23
N SER A 166 -27.59 52.48 -32.05
CA SER A 166 -28.06 53.79 -32.52
C SER A 166 -29.46 54.02 -31.95
#